data_AF-A0A6C0TP82-F1
#
_entry.id   AF-A0A6C0TP82-F1
#
_cell.length_a   1.000
_cell.length_b   1.000
_cell.length_c   1.000
_cell.angle_alpha   90.00
_cell.angle_beta   90.00
_cell.angle_gamma   90.00
#
_symmetry.space_group_name_H-M   'P 1'
#
loop_
_entity.id
_entity.type
_entity.pdbx_description
1 polymer ?
#
loop_
_entity_poly.entity_id
_entity_poly.type
_entity_poly.pdbx_seq_one_letter_code
_entity_poly.pdbx_strand_id
1 'polypeptide(L)'
;MPLNLPTIIVIGYNRPKSLSRLLSSLRKAHFPPGNVRLVISLDNSGMEEPREVAEDFDWPFGEKRIIAHKTRLGLRQHVLSCGDLTEEYGDVIILEDDLFASPYFYQYTTAALSSYADDANIAGISLYSQQFNQTANLPFTPVDNGNADVYFMQLAASWGQAWSRSHWVGFRAWMEKNGTDIAHIDNIPADIRSWPESSWLKLYNAYIISRNKFFVYPYRSLTTNFGDPGQHFNIASSRFQVAIQQQNIDYQFAPLESSLAKYDAFCELLPESVKKQNERLAAYDFTVNLYGCKDCRSGLQLTRTGQKGLFNFSLSMKPMELSVMHDIEGDGIALIDSAELNSASLTTPKTEYDMYRFFYKFPSVQVILFGFRERVQILLRSARSR
;
A
#
# COMPACT_ATOMS: atom_id res chain seq x y z
N MET A 1 -30.96 9.29 -0.16
CA MET A 1 -30.09 10.49 -0.13
C MET A 1 -29.55 10.71 -1.53
N PRO A 2 -29.31 11.95 -1.99
CA PRO A 2 -28.63 12.16 -3.27
C PRO A 2 -27.27 11.45 -3.24
N LEU A 3 -26.90 10.82 -4.35
CA LEU A 3 -25.63 10.13 -4.48
C LEU A 3 -24.49 11.15 -4.32
N ASN A 4 -23.64 10.98 -3.30
CA ASN A 4 -22.46 11.83 -3.16
C ASN A 4 -21.48 11.46 -4.27
N LEU A 5 -21.21 12.39 -5.19
CA LEU A 5 -20.29 12.19 -6.30
C LEU A 5 -18.94 12.79 -5.94
N PRO A 6 -17.94 11.97 -5.55
CA PRO A 6 -16.64 12.50 -5.18
C PRO A 6 -16.00 13.23 -6.37
N THR A 7 -15.34 14.35 -6.09
CA THR A 7 -14.63 15.14 -7.09
C THR A 7 -13.27 14.50 -7.40
N ILE A 8 -12.96 14.31 -8.67
CA ILE A 8 -11.64 13.83 -9.09
C ILE A 8 -10.68 15.02 -9.11
N ILE A 9 -9.54 14.88 -8.44
CA ILE A 9 -8.46 15.86 -8.42
C ILE A 9 -7.21 15.20 -9.00
N VAL A 10 -6.79 15.69 -10.16
CA VAL A 10 -5.53 15.30 -10.80
C VAL A 10 -4.45 16.28 -10.39
N ILE A 11 -3.35 15.77 -9.85
CA ILE A 11 -2.18 16.53 -9.44
C ILE A 11 -1.08 16.35 -10.49
N GLY A 12 -0.61 17.45 -11.09
CA GLY A 12 0.46 17.44 -12.09
C GLY A 12 1.54 18.48 -11.84
N TYR A 13 2.71 18.31 -12.47
CA TYR A 13 3.82 19.26 -12.39
C TYR A 13 4.47 19.54 -13.75
N ASN A 14 5.37 18.67 -14.21
CA ASN A 14 6.17 18.88 -15.42
C ASN A 14 6.20 17.67 -16.37
N ARG A 15 5.18 16.80 -16.30
CA ARG A 15 5.10 15.57 -17.09
C ARG A 15 3.85 15.55 -17.98
N PRO A 16 3.80 16.36 -19.07
CA PRO A 16 2.60 16.49 -19.90
C PRO A 16 2.15 15.16 -20.53
N LYS A 17 3.10 14.27 -20.89
CA LYS A 17 2.78 12.93 -21.42
C LYS A 17 2.13 12.02 -20.36
N SER A 18 2.63 12.05 -19.13
CA SER A 18 2.07 11.29 -18.01
C SER A 18 0.68 11.81 -17.66
N LEU A 19 0.53 13.13 -17.55
CA LEU A 19 -0.78 13.79 -17.35
C LEU A 19 -1.78 13.40 -18.44
N SER A 20 -1.40 13.48 -19.72
CA SER A 20 -2.24 13.09 -20.84
C SER A 20 -2.66 11.61 -20.77
N ARG A 21 -1.74 10.72 -20.38
CA ARG A 21 -2.01 9.29 -20.18
C ARG A 21 -3.04 9.05 -19.06
N LEU A 22 -2.87 9.71 -17.91
CA LEU A 22 -3.83 9.62 -16.82
C LEU A 22 -5.21 10.12 -17.25
N LEU A 23 -5.30 11.34 -17.80
CA LEU A 23 -6.57 11.93 -18.26
C LEU A 23 -7.27 11.04 -19.30
N SER A 24 -6.51 10.44 -20.21
CA SER A 24 -7.01 9.47 -21.18
C SER A 24 -7.60 8.21 -20.54
N SER A 25 -7.04 7.75 -19.40
CA SER A 25 -7.60 6.63 -18.63
C SER A 25 -8.90 7.04 -17.92
N LEU A 26 -8.96 8.25 -17.35
CA LEU A 26 -10.16 8.78 -16.71
C LEU A 26 -11.33 8.94 -17.69
N ARG A 27 -11.06 9.37 -18.93
CA ARG A 27 -12.08 9.51 -19.97
C ARG A 27 -12.78 8.18 -20.30
N LYS A 28 -12.11 7.04 -20.06
CA LYS A 28 -12.62 5.69 -20.35
C LYS A 28 -13.32 5.05 -19.15
N ALA A 29 -13.39 5.74 -18.02
CA ALA A 29 -14.01 5.20 -16.82
C ALA A 29 -15.54 5.24 -16.86
N HIS A 30 -16.13 4.39 -16.01
CA HIS A 30 -17.56 4.28 -15.85
C HIS A 30 -18.03 5.19 -14.72
N PHE A 31 -18.91 6.12 -15.07
CA PHE A 31 -19.47 7.10 -14.15
C PHE A 31 -20.99 6.91 -14.04
N PRO A 32 -21.58 7.10 -12.84
CA PRO A 32 -23.02 7.22 -12.72
C PRO A 32 -23.51 8.50 -13.42
N PRO A 33 -24.80 8.59 -13.79
CA PRO A 33 -25.38 9.85 -14.24
C PRO A 33 -25.23 10.94 -13.19
N GLY A 34 -24.84 12.15 -13.61
CA GLY A 34 -24.70 13.29 -12.72
C GLY A 34 -23.53 14.19 -13.11
N ASN A 35 -23.16 15.09 -12.21
CA ASN A 35 -22.01 16.00 -12.38
C ASN A 35 -20.77 15.39 -11.73
N VAL A 36 -20.02 14.59 -12.49
CA VAL A 36 -18.71 14.10 -12.03
C VAL A 36 -17.67 15.19 -12.30
N ARG A 37 -17.31 15.92 -11.24
CA ARG A 37 -16.39 17.05 -11.30
C ARG A 37 -14.94 16.58 -11.46
N LEU A 38 -14.18 17.28 -12.29
CA LEU A 38 -12.75 17.09 -12.49
C LEU A 38 -12.01 18.41 -12.19
N VAL A 39 -11.10 18.37 -11.23
CA VAL A 39 -10.14 19.43 -10.96
C VAL A 39 -8.76 18.97 -11.43
N ILE A 40 -8.10 19.74 -12.29
CA ILE A 40 -6.71 19.51 -12.67
C ILE A 40 -5.87 20.60 -11.98
N SER A 41 -5.10 20.23 -10.96
CA SER A 41 -4.22 21.13 -10.25
C SER A 41 -2.76 20.93 -10.67
N LEU A 42 -2.15 21.99 -11.20
CA LEU A 42 -0.79 21.99 -11.73
C LEU A 42 0.10 22.86 -10.84
N ASP A 43 1.16 22.29 -10.27
CA ASP A 43 2.21 23.08 -9.61
C ASP A 43 3.07 23.78 -10.67
N ASN A 44 3.63 24.94 -10.31
CA ASN A 44 4.37 25.75 -11.27
C ASN A 44 5.74 25.13 -11.59
N SER A 45 5.86 24.53 -12.77
CA SER A 45 7.11 24.00 -13.32
C SER A 45 7.85 24.99 -14.24
N GLY A 46 7.24 26.13 -14.57
CA GLY A 46 7.72 27.05 -15.60
C GLY A 46 7.47 26.58 -17.04
N MET A 47 6.77 25.45 -17.22
CA MET A 47 6.40 24.89 -18.53
C MET A 47 4.92 25.14 -18.82
N GLU A 48 4.60 25.47 -20.07
CA GLU A 48 3.21 25.72 -20.49
C GLU A 48 2.52 24.42 -20.92
N GLU A 49 3.29 23.43 -21.39
CA GLU A 49 2.77 22.18 -21.97
C GLU A 49 1.83 21.39 -21.03
N PRO A 50 2.09 21.24 -19.71
CA PRO A 50 1.14 20.59 -18.81
C PRO A 50 -0.21 21.34 -18.74
N ARG A 51 -0.18 22.67 -18.86
CA ARG A 51 -1.38 23.50 -18.85
C ARG A 51 -2.14 23.39 -20.17
N GLU A 52 -1.46 23.40 -21.30
CA GLU A 52 -2.06 23.12 -22.62
C GLU A 52 -2.79 21.76 -22.60
N VAL A 53 -2.14 20.71 -22.09
CA VAL A 53 -2.78 19.38 -21.94
C VAL A 53 -4.05 19.46 -21.09
N ALA A 54 -4.07 20.23 -20.00
CA ALA A 54 -5.24 20.37 -19.15
C ALA A 54 -6.37 21.20 -19.81
N GLU A 55 -6.02 22.27 -20.52
CA GLU A 55 -6.95 23.15 -21.22
C GLU A 55 -7.62 22.43 -22.39
N ASP A 56 -6.85 21.71 -23.21
CA ASP A 56 -7.31 20.96 -24.38
C ASP A 56 -8.11 19.70 -24.04
N PHE A 57 -7.97 19.16 -22.83
CA PHE A 57 -8.66 17.95 -22.44
C PHE A 57 -10.17 18.16 -22.25
N ASP A 58 -10.97 17.59 -23.14
CA ASP A 58 -12.43 17.57 -23.06
C ASP A 58 -12.94 16.58 -21.98
N TRP A 59 -13.79 17.07 -21.07
CA TRP A 59 -14.38 16.31 -19.96
C TRP A 59 -15.92 16.30 -20.07
N PRO A 60 -16.52 15.22 -20.62
CA PRO A 60 -17.95 15.20 -20.92
C PRO A 60 -18.84 14.81 -19.72
N PHE A 61 -18.27 14.47 -18.57
CA PHE A 61 -19.00 13.88 -17.44
C PHE A 61 -19.42 14.89 -16.35
N GLY A 62 -18.99 16.15 -16.47
CA GLY A 62 -19.30 17.18 -15.49
C GLY A 62 -18.44 18.43 -15.63
N GLU A 63 -18.39 19.22 -14.57
CA GLU A 63 -17.57 20.43 -14.52
C GLU A 63 -16.07 20.10 -14.57
N LYS A 64 -15.32 20.82 -15.41
CA LYS A 64 -13.85 20.81 -15.44
C LYS A 64 -13.33 22.14 -14.89
N ARG A 65 -12.47 22.08 -13.86
CA ARG A 65 -11.76 23.24 -13.30
C ARG A 65 -10.25 23.02 -13.37
N ILE A 66 -9.51 24.05 -13.78
CA ILE A 66 -8.05 24.03 -13.81
C ILE A 66 -7.53 24.97 -12.72
N ILE A 67 -6.61 24.48 -11.89
CA ILE A 67 -5.91 25.27 -10.88
C ILE A 67 -4.43 25.24 -11.23
N ALA A 68 -3.97 26.23 -12.00
CA ALA A 68 -2.56 26.42 -12.32
C ALA A 68 -1.93 27.40 -11.31
N HIS A 69 -1.00 26.91 -10.48
CA HIS A 69 -0.37 27.72 -9.45
C HIS A 69 0.59 28.75 -10.06
N LYS A 70 0.58 29.98 -9.54
CA LYS A 70 1.46 31.07 -10.03
C LYS A 70 2.91 30.92 -9.56
N THR A 71 3.13 30.24 -8.44
CA THR A 71 4.45 29.98 -7.87
C THR A 71 4.55 28.50 -7.52
N ARG A 72 5.79 28.00 -7.47
CA ARG A 72 6.04 26.60 -7.13
C ARG A 72 5.74 26.35 -5.65
N LEU A 73 4.72 25.55 -5.36
CA LEU A 73 4.35 25.14 -4.02
C LEU A 73 5.25 24.02 -3.48
N GLY A 74 5.70 23.13 -4.37
CA GLY A 74 6.36 21.89 -4.00
C GLY A 74 5.38 20.82 -3.52
N LEU A 75 5.84 19.56 -3.53
CA LEU A 75 5.00 18.37 -3.38
C LEU A 75 4.06 18.43 -2.17
N ARG A 76 4.60 18.67 -0.96
CA ARG A 76 3.79 18.69 0.26
C ARG A 76 2.67 19.72 0.19
N GLN A 77 3.01 20.97 -0.07
CA GLN A 77 2.01 22.04 -0.05
C GLN A 77 1.00 21.90 -1.19
N HIS A 78 1.41 21.38 -2.34
CA HIS A 78 0.51 21.13 -3.46
C HIS A 78 -0.51 20.04 -3.12
N VAL A 79 -0.09 18.89 -2.59
CA VAL A 79 -1.01 17.82 -2.18
C VAL A 79 -1.91 18.28 -1.03
N LEU A 80 -1.37 19.01 -0.04
CA LEU A 80 -2.17 19.58 1.04
C LEU A 80 -3.26 20.51 0.49
N SER A 81 -2.93 21.40 -0.45
CA SER A 81 -3.91 22.30 -1.07
C SER A 81 -4.99 21.55 -1.86
N CYS A 82 -4.66 20.39 -2.43
CA CYS A 82 -5.63 19.53 -3.12
C CYS A 82 -6.54 18.81 -2.12
N GLY A 83 -6.01 18.31 -1.00
CA GLY A 83 -6.84 17.73 0.06
C GLY A 83 -7.77 18.75 0.70
N ASP A 84 -7.34 20.02 0.82
CA ASP A 84 -8.16 21.12 1.35
C ASP A 84 -9.42 21.38 0.50
N LEU A 85 -9.46 20.92 -0.77
CA LEU A 85 -10.67 20.97 -1.61
C LEU A 85 -11.81 20.05 -1.11
N THR A 86 -11.57 19.19 -0.12
CA THR A 86 -12.65 18.49 0.60
C THR A 86 -13.61 19.46 1.31
N GLU A 87 -13.15 20.65 1.69
CA GLU A 87 -14.00 21.69 2.27
C GLU A 87 -15.01 22.24 1.24
N GLU A 88 -14.62 22.30 -0.04
CA GLU A 88 -15.44 22.77 -1.15
C GLU A 88 -16.35 21.65 -1.70
N TYR A 89 -15.80 20.45 -1.87
CA TYR A 89 -16.47 19.37 -2.62
C TYR A 89 -17.01 18.22 -1.77
N GLY A 90 -16.65 18.15 -0.48
CA GLY A 90 -16.93 17.00 0.38
C GLY A 90 -15.90 15.91 0.14
N ASP A 91 -16.28 14.89 -0.63
CA ASP A 91 -15.41 13.75 -0.91
C ASP A 91 -14.57 14.00 -2.16
N VAL A 92 -13.29 13.59 -2.11
CA VAL A 92 -12.34 13.78 -3.21
C VAL A 92 -11.56 12.49 -3.51
N ILE A 93 -11.23 12.30 -4.79
CA ILE A 93 -10.31 11.27 -5.28
C ILE A 93 -9.07 11.98 -5.82
N ILE A 94 -7.90 11.68 -5.28
CA ILE A 94 -6.64 12.30 -5.68
C ILE A 94 -5.81 11.31 -6.49
N LEU A 95 -5.37 11.76 -7.66
CA LEU A 95 -4.55 10.98 -8.59
C LEU A 95 -3.36 11.82 -9.07
N GLU A 96 -2.14 11.29 -8.90
CA GLU A 96 -0.91 11.90 -9.40
C GLU A 96 -0.71 11.62 -10.90
N ASP A 97 -0.07 12.53 -11.63
CA ASP A 97 0.08 12.49 -13.09
C ASP A 97 0.78 11.23 -13.65
N ASP A 98 1.51 10.47 -12.85
CA ASP A 98 2.17 9.23 -13.26
C ASP A 98 1.34 7.95 -13.05
N LEU A 99 0.08 8.09 -12.62
CA LEU A 99 -0.84 6.98 -12.46
C LEU A 99 -1.57 6.62 -13.77
N PHE A 100 -2.17 5.44 -13.75
CA PHE A 100 -3.21 5.02 -14.69
C PHE A 100 -4.35 4.39 -13.91
N ALA A 101 -5.58 4.80 -14.21
CA ALA A 101 -6.77 4.33 -13.51
C ALA A 101 -7.52 3.25 -14.30
N SER A 102 -8.00 2.23 -13.59
CA SER A 102 -8.97 1.27 -14.10
C SER A 102 -10.27 1.97 -14.50
N PRO A 103 -11.00 1.53 -15.53
CA PRO A 103 -12.33 2.05 -15.83
C PRO A 103 -13.33 1.99 -14.67
N TYR A 104 -13.09 1.16 -13.65
CA TYR A 104 -13.98 0.95 -12.50
C TYR A 104 -13.56 1.72 -11.24
N PHE A 105 -12.49 2.53 -11.31
CA PHE A 105 -11.94 3.21 -10.13
C PHE A 105 -12.97 4.07 -9.41
N TYR A 106 -13.83 4.77 -10.16
CA TYR A 106 -14.79 5.72 -9.60
C TYR A 106 -15.90 5.01 -8.82
N GLN A 107 -16.43 3.91 -9.37
CA GLN A 107 -17.45 3.10 -8.73
C GLN A 107 -16.95 2.49 -7.42
N TYR A 108 -15.75 1.89 -7.44
CA TYR A 108 -15.09 1.39 -6.23
C TYR A 108 -14.96 2.49 -5.18
N THR A 109 -14.40 3.63 -5.56
CA THR A 109 -14.06 4.70 -4.63
C THR A 109 -15.31 5.32 -4.02
N THR A 110 -16.36 5.53 -4.82
CA THR A 110 -17.65 6.05 -4.32
C THR A 110 -18.28 5.11 -3.32
N ALA A 111 -18.27 3.79 -3.59
CA ALA A 111 -18.84 2.79 -2.70
C ALA A 111 -18.00 2.62 -1.41
N ALA A 112 -16.67 2.67 -1.52
CA ALA A 112 -15.77 2.62 -0.37
C ALA A 112 -15.91 3.84 0.54
N LEU A 113 -15.94 5.06 -0.02
CA LEU A 113 -16.21 6.28 0.74
C LEU A 113 -17.57 6.22 1.43
N SER A 114 -18.61 5.77 0.73
CA SER A 114 -19.95 5.59 1.34
C SER A 114 -19.95 4.59 2.51
N SER A 115 -19.02 3.63 2.51
CA SER A 115 -18.91 2.61 3.57
C SER A 115 -18.08 3.06 4.77
N TYR A 116 -17.11 3.96 4.57
CA TYR A 116 -16.09 4.26 5.59
C TYR A 116 -15.89 5.76 5.90
N ALA A 117 -16.60 6.68 5.25
CA ALA A 117 -16.45 8.12 5.48
C ALA A 117 -16.75 8.50 6.95
N ASP A 118 -17.70 7.83 7.59
CA ASP A 118 -18.13 8.11 8.96
C ASP A 118 -17.41 7.26 10.02
N ASP A 119 -16.54 6.33 9.61
CA ASP A 119 -15.76 5.52 10.54
C ASP A 119 -14.58 6.33 11.10
N ALA A 120 -14.63 6.63 12.40
CA ALA A 120 -13.63 7.41 13.10
C ALA A 120 -12.25 6.72 13.18
N ASN A 121 -12.14 5.43 12.90
CA ASN A 121 -10.88 4.69 12.85
C ASN A 121 -10.28 4.66 11.43
N ILE A 122 -11.02 5.10 10.41
CA ILE A 122 -10.53 5.20 9.04
C ILE A 122 -9.97 6.61 8.76
N ALA A 123 -8.86 6.64 8.03
CA ALA A 123 -8.18 7.86 7.63
C ALA A 123 -8.22 8.08 6.11
N GLY A 124 -8.67 7.11 5.31
CA GLY A 124 -8.81 7.27 3.87
C GLY A 124 -8.89 5.94 3.15
N ILE A 125 -9.09 6.04 1.84
CA ILE A 125 -9.23 4.90 0.94
C ILE A 125 -8.06 4.91 -0.04
N SER A 126 -7.41 3.77 -0.23
CA SER A 126 -6.45 3.53 -1.31
C SER A 126 -7.19 3.02 -2.55
N LEU A 127 -6.71 3.43 -3.72
CA LEU A 127 -7.06 2.82 -5.01
C LEU A 127 -5.96 1.84 -5.47
N TYR A 128 -4.79 1.89 -4.83
CA TYR A 128 -3.68 0.99 -5.10
C TYR A 128 -3.73 -0.24 -4.17
N SER A 129 -3.53 -1.42 -4.73
CA SER A 129 -3.35 -2.65 -3.93
C SER A 129 -1.88 -2.81 -3.54
N GLN A 130 -1.60 -2.86 -2.23
CA GLN A 130 -0.23 -2.98 -1.73
C GLN A 130 0.33 -4.36 -2.11
N GLN A 131 1.43 -4.39 -2.86
CA GLN A 131 2.13 -5.63 -3.25
C GLN A 131 3.60 -5.67 -2.80
N PHE A 132 4.06 -4.60 -2.14
CA PHE A 132 5.46 -4.46 -1.78
C PHE A 132 5.62 -3.73 -0.43
N ASN A 133 6.31 -4.36 0.53
CA ASN A 133 6.70 -3.72 1.78
C ASN A 133 7.97 -2.90 1.55
N GLN A 134 7.85 -1.57 1.54
CA GLN A 134 8.99 -0.67 1.30
C GLN A 134 10.01 -0.72 2.43
N THR A 135 9.54 -0.72 3.68
CA THR A 135 10.38 -0.81 4.88
C THR A 135 11.22 -2.08 4.90
N ALA A 136 10.64 -3.22 4.55
CA ALA A 136 11.35 -4.49 4.50
C ALA A 136 12.09 -4.75 3.17
N ASN A 137 11.83 -3.93 2.15
CA ASN A 137 12.29 -4.16 0.78
C ASN A 137 11.92 -5.56 0.23
N LEU A 138 10.71 -6.03 0.53
CA LEU A 138 10.22 -7.38 0.19
C LEU A 138 8.79 -7.35 -0.38
N PRO A 139 8.39 -8.35 -1.19
CA PRO A 139 7.00 -8.50 -1.60
C PRO A 139 6.06 -8.59 -0.39
N PHE A 140 4.87 -8.02 -0.57
CA PHE A 140 3.77 -8.08 0.39
C PHE A 140 2.57 -8.76 -0.26
N THR A 141 1.88 -9.59 0.51
CA THR A 141 0.63 -10.23 0.07
C THR A 141 -0.28 -10.27 1.30
N PRO A 142 -1.41 -9.55 1.29
CA PRO A 142 -2.34 -9.61 2.40
C PRO A 142 -2.94 -11.02 2.51
N VAL A 143 -3.25 -11.44 3.74
CA VAL A 143 -4.02 -12.65 4.01
C VAL A 143 -5.41 -12.50 3.42
N ASP A 144 -6.03 -13.60 3.02
CA ASP A 144 -7.41 -13.60 2.57
C ASP A 144 -8.36 -13.16 3.71
N ASN A 145 -9.35 -12.34 3.38
CA ASN A 145 -10.37 -11.85 4.32
C ASN A 145 -11.77 -12.32 3.91
N GLY A 146 -11.86 -13.53 3.36
CA GLY A 146 -13.09 -14.14 2.90
C GLY A 146 -13.73 -13.36 1.74
N ASN A 147 -14.99 -12.96 1.92
CA ASN A 147 -15.73 -12.26 0.87
C ASN A 147 -15.40 -10.77 0.76
N ALA A 148 -14.56 -10.21 1.64
CA ALA A 148 -14.23 -8.79 1.62
C ALA A 148 -13.29 -8.44 0.44
N ASP A 149 -13.58 -7.35 -0.26
CA ASP A 149 -12.73 -6.84 -1.34
C ASP A 149 -11.64 -5.87 -0.84
N VAL A 150 -11.59 -5.65 0.48
CA VAL A 150 -10.64 -4.74 1.13
C VAL A 150 -10.00 -5.33 2.38
N TYR A 151 -8.86 -4.75 2.74
CA TYR A 151 -8.11 -4.97 3.96
C TYR A 151 -7.59 -3.63 4.52
N PHE A 152 -7.00 -3.64 5.71
CA PHE A 152 -6.68 -2.42 6.45
C PHE A 152 -5.20 -2.33 6.79
N MET A 153 -4.58 -1.17 6.58
CA MET A 153 -3.18 -0.93 6.94
C MET A 153 -3.03 0.38 7.69
N GLN A 154 -2.11 0.44 8.66
CA GLN A 154 -1.68 1.69 9.28
C GLN A 154 -0.63 2.44 8.43
N LEU A 155 -0.85 2.47 7.12
CA LEU A 155 -0.06 3.20 6.13
C LEU A 155 -1.00 3.95 5.21
N ALA A 156 -0.69 5.21 4.92
CA ALA A 156 -1.38 5.97 3.89
C ALA A 156 -0.95 5.54 2.49
N ALA A 157 -1.87 5.67 1.54
CA ALA A 157 -1.59 5.47 0.12
C ALA A 157 -1.28 6.80 -0.58
N SER A 158 -0.40 6.76 -1.59
CA SER A 158 -0.08 7.89 -2.47
C SER A 158 -0.25 7.59 -3.97
N TRP A 159 -0.53 6.33 -4.34
CA TRP A 159 -0.71 5.93 -5.74
C TRP A 159 -2.19 5.83 -6.11
N GLY A 160 -2.95 6.83 -5.70
CA GLY A 160 -4.39 6.88 -5.82
C GLY A 160 -5.01 6.71 -4.44
N GLN A 161 -5.63 7.80 -3.99
CA GLN A 161 -6.20 7.88 -2.65
C GLN A 161 -7.49 8.69 -2.69
N ALA A 162 -8.37 8.46 -1.74
CA ALA A 162 -9.57 9.24 -1.58
C ALA A 162 -9.80 9.58 -0.11
N TRP A 163 -10.37 10.77 0.09
CA TRP A 163 -10.69 11.30 1.40
C TRP A 163 -12.11 11.85 1.38
N SER A 164 -12.86 11.53 2.42
CA SER A 164 -13.99 12.36 2.79
C SER A 164 -13.50 13.63 3.49
N ARG A 165 -14.40 14.59 3.66
CA ARG A 165 -14.12 15.77 4.48
C ARG A 165 -13.74 15.41 5.92
N SER A 166 -14.40 14.43 6.53
CA SER A 166 -14.09 13.99 7.90
C SER A 166 -12.68 13.41 8.02
N HIS A 167 -12.25 12.60 7.02
CA HIS A 167 -10.88 12.08 6.96
C HIS A 167 -9.86 13.20 6.91
N TRP A 168 -10.06 14.17 6.01
CA TRP A 168 -9.10 15.24 5.77
C TRP A 168 -9.02 16.25 6.92
N VAL A 169 -10.16 16.71 7.45
CA VAL A 169 -10.21 17.64 8.57
C VAL A 169 -9.51 17.06 9.80
N GLY A 170 -9.68 15.76 10.06
CA GLY A 170 -8.97 15.08 11.16
C GLY A 170 -7.45 15.15 11.00
N PHE A 171 -6.93 14.93 9.79
CA PHE A 171 -5.50 15.07 9.50
C PHE A 171 -5.01 16.52 9.63
N ARG A 172 -5.76 17.49 9.09
CA ARG A 172 -5.40 18.92 9.18
C ARG A 172 -5.34 19.42 10.62
N ALA A 173 -6.33 19.06 11.45
CA ALA A 173 -6.35 19.41 12.86
C ALA A 173 -5.20 18.77 13.63
N TRP A 174 -4.85 17.52 13.31
CA TRP A 174 -3.67 16.87 13.88
C TRP A 174 -2.37 17.59 13.50
N MET A 175 -2.22 17.98 12.23
CA MET A 175 -1.02 18.67 11.75
C MET A 175 -0.90 20.07 12.35
N GLU A 176 -1.99 20.81 12.51
CA GLU A 176 -2.00 22.11 13.19
C GLU A 176 -1.54 21.99 14.65
N LYS A 177 -2.01 20.95 15.36
CA LYS A 177 -1.66 20.72 16.76
C LYS A 177 -0.22 20.25 16.96
N ASN A 178 0.29 19.38 16.10
CA ASN A 178 1.58 18.70 16.29
C ASN A 178 2.71 19.29 15.46
N GLY A 179 2.41 20.13 14.47
CA GLY A 179 3.39 20.62 13.51
C GLY A 179 3.91 19.51 12.59
N THR A 180 5.17 19.63 12.16
CA THR A 180 5.82 18.66 11.27
C THR A 180 6.87 17.79 11.98
N ASP A 181 7.16 18.06 13.25
CA ASP A 181 8.11 17.26 14.02
C ASP A 181 7.43 16.00 14.57
N ILE A 182 7.84 14.85 14.04
CA ILE A 182 7.30 13.53 14.38
C ILE A 182 8.25 12.71 15.26
N ALA A 183 9.32 13.31 15.81
CA ALA A 183 10.36 12.61 16.57
C ALA A 183 9.79 11.87 17.79
N HIS A 184 8.76 12.43 18.43
CA HIS A 184 8.13 11.91 19.64
C HIS A 184 7.10 10.79 19.39
N ILE A 185 6.81 10.47 18.12
CA ILE A 185 5.82 9.45 17.77
C ILE A 185 6.51 8.10 17.64
N ASP A 186 6.15 7.16 18.50
CA ASP A 186 6.65 5.79 18.49
C ASP A 186 6.12 4.98 17.29
N ASN A 187 6.75 3.84 17.01
CA ASN A 187 6.31 2.86 16.02
C ASN A 187 6.20 3.37 14.55
N ILE A 188 6.82 4.51 14.24
CA ILE A 188 7.06 4.91 12.84
C ILE A 188 8.28 4.15 12.31
N PRO A 189 8.16 3.41 11.18
CA PRO A 189 9.29 2.81 10.51
C PRO A 189 10.45 3.79 10.28
N ALA A 190 11.68 3.32 10.50
CA ALA A 190 12.87 4.17 10.45
C ALA A 190 13.08 4.81 9.06
N ASP A 191 12.75 4.10 7.99
CA ASP A 191 12.81 4.61 6.63
C ASP A 191 11.80 5.75 6.43
N ILE A 192 10.55 5.59 6.88
CA ILE A 192 9.52 6.65 6.83
C ILE A 192 9.96 7.88 7.62
N ARG A 193 10.56 7.68 8.81
CA ARG A 193 11.12 8.79 9.60
C ARG A 193 12.23 9.54 8.86
N SER A 194 13.02 8.82 8.07
CA SER A 194 14.10 9.39 7.24
C SER A 194 13.60 10.09 5.97
N TRP A 195 12.33 9.95 5.59
CA TRP A 195 11.82 10.58 4.37
C TRP A 195 11.99 12.10 4.42
N PRO A 196 12.16 12.76 3.25
CA PRO A 196 12.34 14.20 3.18
C PRO A 196 11.20 14.96 3.85
N GLU A 197 11.50 16.11 4.46
CA GLU A 197 10.49 16.99 5.06
C GLU A 197 9.43 17.45 4.04
N SER A 198 9.76 17.45 2.75
CA SER A 198 8.82 17.72 1.66
C SER A 198 7.81 16.59 1.39
N SER A 199 7.87 15.47 2.11
CA SER A 199 6.90 14.38 1.99
C SER A 199 5.67 14.63 2.85
N TRP A 200 4.52 14.85 2.22
CA TRP A 200 3.24 14.89 2.94
C TRP A 200 2.88 13.52 3.52
N LEU A 201 3.24 12.44 2.82
CA LEU A 201 2.93 11.07 3.20
C LEU A 201 3.62 10.68 4.51
N LYS A 202 4.82 11.21 4.77
CA LYS A 202 5.53 11.10 6.06
C LYS A 202 4.65 11.57 7.23
N LEU A 203 4.07 12.77 7.10
CA LEU A 203 3.21 13.36 8.13
C LEU A 203 1.87 12.62 8.24
N TYR A 204 1.32 12.18 7.11
CA TYR A 204 0.08 11.42 7.11
C TYR A 204 0.23 10.05 7.79
N ASN A 205 1.34 9.34 7.54
CA ASN A 205 1.66 8.10 8.25
C ASN A 205 1.81 8.34 9.75
N ALA A 206 2.48 9.42 10.15
CA ALA A 206 2.60 9.80 11.56
C ALA A 206 1.22 10.08 12.21
N TYR A 207 0.30 10.72 11.51
CA TYR A 207 -1.09 10.89 11.95
C TYR A 207 -1.81 9.55 12.13
N ILE A 208 -1.74 8.66 11.13
CA ILE A 208 -2.38 7.35 11.19
C ILE A 208 -1.87 6.53 12.38
N ILE A 209 -0.54 6.45 12.53
CA ILE A 209 0.12 5.67 13.58
C ILE A 209 -0.18 6.25 14.97
N SER A 210 0.00 7.56 15.17
CA SER A 210 -0.23 8.21 16.48
C SER A 210 -1.70 8.19 16.93
N ARG A 211 -2.64 7.98 16.01
CA ARG A 211 -4.08 7.92 16.29
C ARG A 211 -4.67 6.52 16.18
N ASN A 212 -3.84 5.50 15.95
CA ASN A 212 -4.25 4.11 15.74
C ASN A 212 -5.35 3.97 14.67
N LYS A 213 -5.22 4.73 13.58
CA LYS A 213 -6.16 4.72 12.44
C LYS A 213 -5.68 3.76 11.36
N PHE A 214 -6.54 3.50 10.38
CA PHE A 214 -6.25 2.66 9.23
C PHE A 214 -6.63 3.35 7.92
N PHE A 215 -5.93 2.99 6.86
CA PHE A 215 -6.36 3.18 5.48
C PHE A 215 -6.99 1.89 4.96
N VAL A 216 -8.00 2.03 4.10
CA VAL A 216 -8.66 0.92 3.44
C VAL A 216 -7.98 0.63 2.11
N TYR A 217 -7.47 -0.59 1.94
CA TYR A 217 -6.78 -1.02 0.72
C TYR A 217 -7.58 -2.09 -0.02
N PRO A 218 -7.67 -2.04 -1.35
CA PRO A 218 -8.33 -3.06 -2.13
C PRO A 218 -7.41 -4.26 -2.39
N TYR A 219 -7.96 -5.47 -2.43
CA TYR A 219 -7.24 -6.65 -2.93
C TYR A 219 -6.95 -6.58 -4.44
N ARG A 220 -7.82 -5.91 -5.20
CA ARG A 220 -7.64 -5.69 -6.65
C ARG A 220 -7.32 -4.23 -6.88
N SER A 221 -6.19 -3.92 -7.50
CA SER A 221 -5.82 -2.52 -7.71
C SER A 221 -6.77 -1.82 -8.68
N LEU A 222 -7.11 -0.56 -8.41
CA LEU A 222 -7.84 0.33 -9.30
C LEU A 222 -6.92 1.35 -9.96
N THR A 223 -5.69 1.48 -9.48
CA THR A 223 -4.64 2.31 -10.07
C THR A 223 -3.33 1.53 -10.19
N THR A 224 -2.47 1.94 -11.11
CA THR A 224 -1.07 1.49 -11.17
C THR A 224 -0.15 2.68 -11.40
N ASN A 225 1.04 2.65 -10.81
CA ASN A 225 2.05 3.69 -10.98
C ASN A 225 2.98 3.34 -12.14
N PHE A 226 3.24 4.26 -13.07
CA PHE A 226 4.14 3.99 -14.21
C PHE A 226 5.63 4.10 -13.87
N GLY A 227 5.97 4.60 -12.68
CA GLY A 227 7.35 4.82 -12.26
C GLY A 227 8.09 5.81 -13.15
N ASP A 228 7.35 6.73 -13.79
CA ASP A 228 7.94 7.73 -14.67
C ASP A 228 8.96 8.56 -13.88
N PRO A 229 10.12 8.93 -14.46
CA PRO A 229 11.12 9.73 -13.77
C PRO A 229 10.51 11.00 -13.14
N GLY A 230 10.90 11.29 -11.90
CA GLY A 230 10.30 12.34 -11.06
C GLY A 230 11.08 12.52 -9.76
N GLN A 231 10.52 13.21 -8.77
CA GLN A 231 11.25 13.52 -7.51
C GLN A 231 11.71 12.27 -6.72
N HIS A 232 11.12 11.10 -6.98
CA HIS A 232 11.42 9.85 -6.28
C HIS A 232 12.10 8.78 -7.17
N PHE A 233 12.18 8.97 -8.49
CA PHE A 233 12.72 7.98 -9.44
C PHE A 233 13.67 8.63 -10.46
N ASN A 234 14.95 8.23 -10.42
CA ASN A 234 15.96 8.66 -11.42
C ASN A 234 15.98 7.75 -12.68
N ILE A 235 15.34 6.57 -12.61
CA ILE A 235 15.24 5.59 -13.71
C ILE A 235 13.82 5.02 -13.69
N ALA A 236 13.21 4.82 -14.87
CA ALA A 236 11.89 4.20 -14.99
C ALA A 236 11.90 2.81 -14.31
N SER A 237 10.96 2.59 -13.39
CA SER A 237 10.91 1.37 -12.57
C SER A 237 9.50 0.76 -12.59
N SER A 238 9.39 -0.50 -12.99
CA SER A 238 8.15 -1.26 -12.92
C SER A 238 7.88 -1.84 -11.52
N ARG A 239 8.73 -1.53 -10.53
CA ARG A 239 8.67 -2.11 -9.18
C ARG A 239 7.33 -1.88 -8.47
N PHE A 240 6.63 -0.80 -8.82
CA PHE A 240 5.35 -0.41 -8.23
C PHE A 240 4.19 -0.52 -9.22
N GLN A 241 4.42 -1.17 -10.37
CA GLN A 241 3.35 -1.52 -11.28
C GLN A 241 2.62 -2.75 -10.76
N VAL A 242 1.29 -2.68 -10.80
CA VAL A 242 0.40 -3.77 -10.36
C VAL A 242 -0.68 -4.00 -11.39
N ALA A 243 -1.22 -5.22 -11.40
CA ALA A 243 -2.41 -5.52 -12.19
C ALA A 243 -3.59 -4.69 -11.68
N ILE A 244 -4.30 -4.04 -12.60
CA ILE A 244 -5.51 -3.25 -12.30
C ILE A 244 -6.77 -3.97 -12.77
N GLN A 245 -7.87 -3.77 -12.05
CA GLN A 245 -9.18 -4.36 -12.35
C GLN A 245 -9.65 -4.02 -13.78
N GLN A 246 -10.18 -5.02 -14.49
CA GLN A 246 -10.64 -4.90 -15.89
C GLN A 246 -12.14 -5.14 -16.08
N GLN A 247 -12.85 -5.60 -15.04
CA GLN A 247 -14.27 -5.96 -15.10
C GLN A 247 -15.01 -5.41 -13.89
N ASN A 248 -16.30 -5.14 -14.03
CA ASN A 248 -17.15 -4.73 -12.93
C ASN A 248 -17.30 -5.88 -11.92
N ILE A 249 -17.39 -5.54 -10.63
CA ILE A 249 -17.75 -6.47 -9.55
C ILE A 249 -18.63 -5.77 -8.52
N ASP A 250 -19.42 -6.55 -7.79
CA ASP A 250 -20.19 -6.06 -6.65
C ASP A 250 -19.31 -6.08 -5.39
N TYR A 251 -18.80 -4.90 -5.01
CA TYR A 251 -17.86 -4.78 -3.91
C TYR A 251 -18.47 -5.12 -2.55
N GLN A 252 -17.74 -5.89 -1.76
CA GLN A 252 -18.05 -6.22 -0.38
C GLN A 252 -17.05 -5.53 0.55
N PHE A 253 -17.57 -4.63 1.39
CA PHE A 253 -16.77 -3.86 2.34
C PHE A 253 -17.00 -4.38 3.76
N ALA A 254 -15.99 -5.06 4.33
CA ALA A 254 -16.07 -5.58 5.68
C ALA A 254 -15.76 -4.49 6.73
N PRO A 255 -16.51 -4.40 7.84
CA PRO A 255 -16.16 -3.52 8.95
C PRO A 255 -14.75 -3.80 9.50
N LEU A 256 -14.04 -2.75 9.92
CA LEU A 256 -12.68 -2.82 10.46
C LEU A 256 -12.58 -3.81 11.63
N GLU A 257 -13.53 -3.79 12.57
CA GLU A 257 -13.52 -4.62 13.78
C GLU A 257 -13.60 -6.12 13.45
N SER A 258 -14.40 -6.45 12.44
CA SER A 258 -14.66 -7.83 12.01
C SER A 258 -13.52 -8.40 11.17
N SER A 259 -12.73 -7.53 10.53
CA SER A 259 -11.72 -7.94 9.55
C SER A 259 -10.56 -8.74 10.17
N LEU A 260 -10.12 -9.75 9.42
CA LEU A 260 -8.93 -10.52 9.72
C LEU A 260 -7.67 -9.81 9.20
N ALA A 261 -7.72 -9.27 7.98
CA ALA A 261 -6.58 -8.63 7.32
C ALA A 261 -6.37 -7.18 7.82
N LYS A 262 -5.77 -7.04 9.01
CA LYS A 262 -5.37 -5.76 9.60
C LYS A 262 -3.87 -5.73 9.82
N TYR A 263 -3.22 -4.70 9.29
CA TYR A 263 -1.77 -4.56 9.28
C TYR A 263 -1.33 -3.26 9.91
N ASP A 264 -0.18 -3.26 10.56
CA ASP A 264 0.45 -2.03 11.02
C ASP A 264 1.34 -1.37 9.94
N ALA A 265 2.08 -0.34 10.36
CA ALA A 265 2.98 0.43 9.52
C ALA A 265 4.17 -0.37 8.96
N PHE A 266 4.45 -1.55 9.49
CA PHE A 266 5.52 -2.44 9.04
C PHE A 266 5.01 -3.54 8.10
N CYS A 267 3.73 -3.46 7.69
CA CYS A 267 3.00 -4.50 6.97
C CYS A 267 2.93 -5.83 7.74
N GLU A 268 3.05 -5.80 9.06
CA GLU A 268 2.89 -6.99 9.91
C GLU A 268 1.41 -7.15 10.27
N LEU A 269 0.88 -8.38 10.16
CA LEU A 269 -0.47 -8.69 10.61
C LEU A 269 -0.59 -8.44 12.12
N LEU A 270 -1.67 -7.79 12.56
CA LEU A 270 -1.84 -7.47 13.98
C LEU A 270 -2.00 -8.74 14.84
N PRO A 271 -1.48 -8.76 16.09
CA PRO A 271 -1.54 -9.93 16.96
C PRO A 271 -2.96 -10.47 17.16
N GLU A 272 -3.98 -9.61 17.29
CA GLU A 272 -5.36 -10.05 17.45
C GLU A 272 -5.89 -10.82 16.23
N SER A 273 -5.41 -10.50 15.03
CA SER A 273 -5.78 -11.22 13.81
C SER A 273 -5.15 -12.60 13.76
N VAL A 274 -3.90 -12.74 14.21
CA VAL A 274 -3.23 -14.05 14.35
C VAL A 274 -3.96 -14.91 15.39
N LYS A 275 -4.28 -14.33 16.56
CA LYS A 275 -4.95 -15.03 17.66
C LYS A 275 -6.35 -15.53 17.31
N LYS A 276 -7.08 -14.84 16.41
CA LYS A 276 -8.38 -15.30 15.90
C LYS A 276 -8.30 -16.66 15.18
N GLN A 277 -7.12 -17.04 14.67
CA GLN A 277 -6.93 -18.26 13.88
C GLN A 277 -6.07 -19.30 14.59
N ASN A 278 -5.24 -18.89 15.56
CA ASN A 278 -4.41 -19.80 16.35
C ASN A 278 -4.67 -19.64 17.86
N GLU A 279 -5.43 -20.58 18.42
CA GLU A 279 -5.80 -20.60 19.85
C GLU A 279 -4.61 -20.75 20.79
N ARG A 280 -3.50 -21.39 20.37
CA ARG A 280 -2.29 -21.52 21.21
C ARG A 280 -1.66 -20.18 21.53
N LEU A 281 -1.88 -19.19 20.68
CA LEU A 281 -1.36 -17.84 20.84
C LEU A 281 -2.29 -16.91 21.63
N ALA A 282 -3.52 -17.35 21.95
CA ALA A 282 -4.54 -16.52 22.56
C ALA A 282 -4.12 -15.92 23.92
N ALA A 283 -3.39 -16.70 24.72
CA ALA A 283 -2.96 -16.30 26.07
C ALA A 283 -1.71 -15.42 26.12
N TYR A 284 -1.04 -15.19 24.99
CA TYR A 284 0.27 -14.52 24.96
C TYR A 284 0.15 -13.10 24.44
N ASP A 285 0.83 -12.15 25.09
CA ASP A 285 1.06 -10.83 24.53
C ASP A 285 2.37 -10.82 23.75
N PHE A 286 2.33 -10.40 22.49
CA PHE A 286 3.49 -10.47 21.60
C PHE A 286 3.41 -9.47 20.45
N THR A 287 4.59 -9.11 19.93
CA THR A 287 4.73 -8.32 18.70
C THR A 287 4.93 -9.24 17.50
N VAL A 288 4.16 -9.04 16.43
CA VAL A 288 4.44 -9.70 15.14
C VAL A 288 5.58 -8.96 14.42
N ASN A 289 6.65 -9.65 14.07
CA ASN A 289 7.85 -9.08 13.45
C ASN A 289 8.41 -10.05 12.39
N LEU A 290 7.55 -10.57 11.52
CA LEU A 290 7.93 -11.56 10.52
C LEU A 290 8.77 -10.95 9.40
N TYR A 291 8.53 -9.71 8.99
CA TYR A 291 9.42 -8.96 8.11
C TYR A 291 10.73 -8.57 8.80
N GLY A 292 10.72 -8.43 10.13
CA GLY A 292 11.94 -8.22 10.94
C GLY A 292 12.39 -6.77 11.03
N CYS A 293 11.48 -5.82 10.77
CA CYS A 293 11.80 -4.39 10.69
C CYS A 293 11.49 -3.60 11.96
N LYS A 294 10.84 -4.23 12.96
CA LYS A 294 10.53 -3.59 14.24
C LYS A 294 11.68 -3.72 15.22
N ASP A 295 11.92 -2.66 16.01
CA ASP A 295 12.85 -2.68 17.13
C ASP A 295 12.19 -3.32 18.36
N CYS A 296 12.27 -4.65 18.44
CA CYS A 296 11.73 -5.43 19.55
C CYS A 296 12.83 -5.67 20.60
N ARG A 297 12.85 -4.86 21.66
CA ARG A 297 13.89 -4.93 22.70
C ARG A 297 13.54 -5.81 23.89
N SER A 298 12.26 -6.06 24.13
CA SER A 298 11.75 -6.83 25.27
C SER A 298 10.42 -7.49 24.93
N GLY A 299 10.05 -8.49 25.73
CA GLY A 299 8.82 -9.24 25.56
C GLY A 299 8.87 -10.24 24.41
N LEU A 300 7.76 -10.96 24.23
CA LEU A 300 7.65 -11.96 23.19
C LEU A 300 7.50 -11.30 21.81
N GLN A 301 8.21 -11.84 20.83
CA GLN A 301 8.00 -11.53 19.43
C GLN A 301 7.78 -12.80 18.62
N LEU A 302 6.86 -12.71 17.67
CA LEU A 302 6.67 -13.71 16.63
C LEU A 302 7.53 -13.29 15.44
N THR A 303 8.64 -13.97 15.22
CA THR A 303 9.68 -13.53 14.27
C THR A 303 10.24 -14.69 13.46
N ARG A 304 10.85 -14.38 12.31
CA ARG A 304 11.57 -15.39 11.53
C ARG A 304 12.88 -15.76 12.21
N THR A 305 13.00 -16.99 12.66
CA THR A 305 14.25 -17.51 13.26
C THR A 305 14.31 -19.02 13.17
N GLY A 306 15.54 -19.55 13.13
CA GLY A 306 15.80 -20.99 13.30
C GLY A 306 15.97 -21.40 14.77
N GLN A 307 15.97 -20.45 15.71
CA GLN A 307 16.07 -20.74 17.13
C GLN A 307 14.77 -21.35 17.66
N LYS A 308 14.89 -22.24 18.65
CA LYS A 308 13.73 -22.75 19.38
C LYS A 308 13.20 -21.66 20.29
N GLY A 309 11.92 -21.36 20.16
CA GLY A 309 11.19 -20.44 21.03
C GLY A 309 10.18 -21.21 21.88
N LEU A 310 9.24 -20.49 22.46
CA LEU A 310 8.10 -21.07 23.14
C LEU A 310 7.25 -21.93 22.18
N PHE A 311 7.03 -21.40 20.97
CA PHE A 311 6.43 -22.14 19.86
C PHE A 311 7.26 -21.92 18.60
N ASN A 312 7.31 -22.94 17.75
CA ASN A 312 8.02 -22.91 16.49
C ASN A 312 7.08 -23.31 15.37
N PHE A 313 7.09 -22.52 14.30
CA PHE A 313 6.25 -22.71 13.12
C PHE A 313 7.15 -22.81 11.88
N SER A 314 6.69 -23.56 10.91
CA SER A 314 7.38 -23.68 9.62
C SER A 314 7.34 -22.36 8.84
N LEU A 315 8.41 -21.99 8.14
CA LEU A 315 8.35 -20.95 7.10
C LEU A 315 8.00 -21.60 5.75
N SER A 316 6.76 -22.07 5.59
CA SER A 316 6.35 -22.91 4.46
C SER A 316 5.13 -22.42 3.67
N MET A 317 4.22 -21.68 4.29
CA MET A 317 3.02 -21.13 3.65
C MET A 317 3.22 -19.67 3.23
N LYS A 318 2.40 -19.20 2.27
CA LYS A 318 2.41 -17.81 1.77
C LYS A 318 1.01 -17.18 1.86
N PRO A 319 0.88 -15.98 2.46
CA PRO A 319 1.94 -15.23 3.14
C PRO A 319 2.42 -15.93 4.43
N MET A 320 3.50 -15.45 5.05
CA MET A 320 4.23 -16.15 6.13
C MET A 320 3.33 -16.50 7.31
N GLU A 321 2.42 -15.58 7.62
CA GLU A 321 1.42 -15.61 8.67
C GLU A 321 0.58 -16.89 8.63
N LEU A 322 0.30 -17.43 7.44
CA LEU A 322 -0.54 -18.62 7.31
C LEU A 322 0.05 -19.84 8.03
N SER A 323 1.38 -19.98 8.06
CA SER A 323 2.02 -21.10 8.77
C SER A 323 1.77 -21.02 10.28
N VAL A 324 1.68 -19.79 10.81
CA VAL A 324 1.37 -19.53 12.22
C VAL A 324 -0.13 -19.66 12.47
N MET A 325 -0.98 -19.10 11.60
CA MET A 325 -2.43 -19.14 11.72
C MET A 325 -2.98 -20.58 11.70
N HIS A 326 -2.35 -21.48 10.93
CA HIS A 326 -2.75 -22.89 10.85
C HIS A 326 -1.97 -23.82 11.79
N ASP A 327 -1.19 -23.27 12.73
CA ASP A 327 -0.39 -24.05 13.70
C ASP A 327 0.51 -25.11 13.03
N ILE A 328 1.13 -24.75 11.90
CA ILE A 328 2.02 -25.67 11.17
C ILE A 328 3.38 -25.71 11.87
N GLU A 329 3.55 -26.68 12.76
CA GLU A 329 4.81 -26.92 13.48
C GLU A 329 5.98 -27.11 12.52
N GLY A 330 7.13 -26.52 12.84
CA GLY A 330 8.35 -26.66 12.05
C GLY A 330 9.38 -25.60 12.41
N ASP A 331 10.30 -25.32 11.49
CA ASP A 331 11.37 -24.35 11.69
C ASP A 331 11.23 -23.14 10.74
N GLY A 332 11.77 -21.99 11.17
CA GLY A 332 11.84 -20.77 10.37
C GLY A 332 11.02 -19.60 10.92
N ILE A 333 10.06 -19.85 11.80
CA ILE A 333 9.34 -18.85 12.58
C ILE A 333 9.28 -19.32 14.04
N ALA A 334 9.42 -18.41 15.00
CA ALA A 334 9.22 -18.72 16.41
C ALA A 334 8.52 -17.59 17.15
N LEU A 335 7.71 -17.96 18.14
CA LEU A 335 7.35 -17.07 19.24
C LEU A 335 8.45 -17.19 20.30
N ILE A 336 9.23 -16.14 20.50
CA ILE A 336 10.44 -16.17 21.34
C ILE A 336 10.59 -14.86 22.11
N ASP A 337 11.18 -14.91 23.30
CA ASP A 337 11.53 -13.69 24.03
C ASP A 337 12.61 -12.91 23.26
N SER A 338 12.39 -11.60 23.09
CA SER A 338 13.33 -10.73 22.39
C SER A 338 14.74 -10.72 23.00
N ALA A 339 14.86 -10.95 24.31
CA ALA A 339 16.15 -11.04 25.00
C ALA A 339 16.91 -12.35 24.70
N GLU A 340 16.21 -13.41 24.29
CA GLU A 340 16.80 -14.71 23.94
C GLU A 340 17.16 -14.82 22.45
N LEU A 341 16.61 -13.92 21.63
CA LEU A 341 16.84 -13.88 20.20
C LEU A 341 18.28 -13.47 19.89
N ASN A 342 19.03 -14.35 19.22
CA ASN A 342 20.35 -14.01 18.72
C ASN A 342 20.20 -13.22 17.42
N SER A 343 20.24 -11.89 17.49
CA SER A 343 20.07 -11.01 16.33
C SER A 343 21.07 -11.29 15.19
N ALA A 344 22.28 -11.78 15.50
CA ALA A 344 23.26 -12.14 14.47
C ALA A 344 22.83 -13.36 13.64
N SER A 345 21.93 -14.20 14.16
CA SER A 345 21.39 -15.35 13.43
C SER A 345 20.33 -14.96 12.37
N LEU A 346 19.75 -13.76 12.48
CA LEU A 346 18.73 -13.25 11.56
C LEU A 346 19.33 -12.80 10.21
N THR A 347 20.60 -12.38 10.22
CA THR A 347 21.30 -11.81 9.06
C THR A 347 22.35 -12.75 8.47
N THR A 348 22.30 -14.05 8.80
CA THR A 348 23.24 -14.99 8.18
C THR A 348 22.97 -15.10 6.67
N PRO A 349 23.99 -15.33 5.81
CA PRO A 349 23.80 -15.46 4.38
C PRO A 349 22.78 -16.54 3.99
N LYS A 350 22.69 -17.60 4.81
CA LYS A 350 21.68 -18.66 4.63
C LYS A 350 20.27 -18.14 4.89
N THR A 351 20.06 -17.43 6.00
CA THR A 351 18.77 -16.82 6.36
C THR A 351 18.32 -15.83 5.29
N GLU A 352 19.23 -14.99 4.78
CA GLU A 352 18.94 -14.09 3.66
C GLU A 352 18.57 -14.85 2.39
N TYR A 353 19.35 -15.87 2.01
CA TYR A 353 19.06 -16.71 0.86
C TYR A 353 17.67 -17.37 0.97
N ASP A 354 17.35 -17.97 2.12
CA ASP A 354 16.06 -18.62 2.35
C ASP A 354 14.89 -17.63 2.31
N MET A 355 15.09 -16.40 2.78
CA MET A 355 14.13 -15.31 2.64
C MET A 355 13.88 -14.94 1.18
N TYR A 356 14.94 -14.70 0.39
CA TYR A 356 14.78 -14.41 -1.05
C TYR A 356 14.14 -15.58 -1.79
N ARG A 357 14.53 -16.82 -1.46
CA ARG A 357 13.93 -18.04 -2.00
C ARG A 357 12.44 -18.10 -1.70
N PHE A 358 12.06 -17.79 -0.46
CA PHE A 358 10.66 -17.73 -0.05
C PHE A 358 9.90 -16.68 -0.87
N PHE A 359 10.31 -15.42 -0.88
CA PHE A 359 9.53 -14.36 -1.53
C PHE A 359 9.54 -14.42 -3.06
N TYR A 360 10.69 -14.66 -3.67
CA TYR A 360 10.86 -14.58 -5.13
C TYR A 360 10.74 -15.93 -5.85
N LYS A 361 10.38 -17.00 -5.12
CA LYS A 361 10.20 -18.35 -5.68
C LYS A 361 11.45 -18.88 -6.40
N PHE A 362 12.65 -18.45 -6.00
CA PHE A 362 13.88 -19.01 -6.56
C PHE A 362 13.97 -20.51 -6.24
N PRO A 363 14.36 -21.36 -7.21
CA PRO A 363 14.57 -22.77 -6.92
C PRO A 363 15.77 -22.95 -5.99
N SER A 364 15.72 -23.96 -5.11
CA SER A 364 16.89 -24.30 -4.29
C SER A 364 18.04 -24.78 -5.18
N VAL A 365 19.28 -24.63 -4.70
CA VAL A 365 20.46 -25.16 -5.40
C VAL A 365 20.29 -26.64 -5.75
N GLN A 366 19.67 -27.43 -4.86
CA GLN A 366 19.37 -28.84 -5.11
C GLN A 366 18.39 -29.04 -6.28
N VAL A 367 17.33 -28.22 -6.36
CA VAL A 367 16.37 -28.26 -7.47
C VAL A 367 17.03 -27.84 -8.78
N ILE A 368 17.89 -26.81 -8.76
CA ILE A 368 18.67 -26.38 -9.94
C ILE A 368 19.57 -27.53 -10.41
N LEU A 369 20.32 -28.15 -9.50
CA LEU A 369 21.22 -29.27 -9.80
C LEU A 369 20.45 -30.49 -10.31
N PHE A 370 19.28 -30.80 -9.73
CA PHE A 370 18.41 -31.86 -10.21
C PHE A 370 17.93 -31.58 -11.65
N GLY A 371 17.42 -30.37 -11.92
CA GLY A 371 17.00 -29.98 -13.27
C GLY A 371 18.12 -30.01 -14.30
N PHE A 372 19.35 -29.67 -13.90
CA PHE A 372 20.53 -29.84 -14.76
C PHE A 372 20.82 -31.31 -15.06
N ARG A 373 20.78 -32.18 -14.04
CA ARG A 373 20.97 -33.63 -14.22
C ARG A 373 19.92 -34.25 -15.14
N GLU A 374 18.65 -33.87 -15.00
CA GLU A 374 17.59 -34.32 -15.91
C GLU A 374 17.83 -33.88 -17.36
N ARG A 375 18.20 -32.60 -17.58
CA ARG A 375 18.52 -32.11 -18.93
C ARG A 375 19.68 -32.87 -19.56
N VAL A 376 20.73 -33.16 -18.79
CA VAL A 376 21.86 -33.97 -19.27
C VAL A 376 21.42 -35.40 -19.61
N GLN A 377 20.56 -36.02 -18.79
CA GLN A 377 20.02 -37.36 -19.08
C GLN A 377 19.14 -37.39 -20.34
N ILE A 378 18.31 -36.36 -20.56
CA ILE A 378 17.51 -36.23 -21.78
C ILE A 378 18.41 -36.10 -23.02
N LEU A 379 19.45 -35.25 -22.95
CA LEU A 379 20.42 -35.09 -24.03
C LEU A 379 21.14 -36.41 -24.34
N LEU A 380 21.61 -37.12 -23.31
CA LEU A 380 22.27 -38.42 -23.47
C LEU A 380 21.35 -39.50 -24.05
N ARG A 381 20.05 -39.50 -23.69
CA ARG A 381 19.05 -40.41 -24.30
C ARG A 381 18.79 -40.05 -25.77
N SER A 382 18.68 -38.77 -26.10
CA SER A 382 18.48 -38.30 -27.48
C SER A 382 19.69 -38.56 -28.40
N ALA A 383 20.90 -38.61 -27.84
CA ALA A 383 22.13 -38.93 -28.56
C ALA A 383 22.34 -40.43 -28.78
N ARG A 384 21.69 -41.29 -27.97
CA ARG A 384 21.68 -42.76 -28.13
C ARG A 384 20.58 -43.27 -29.07
N SER A 385 19.61 -42.41 -29.42
CA SER A 385 18.52 -42.71 -30.35
C SER A 385 18.76 -42.17 -31.77
N ARG A 386 19.97 -41.70 -32.07
CA ARG A 386 20.52 -41.48 -33.42
C ARG A 386 21.62 -42.49 -33.66
#